data_AF-A0A257LQV6-F1
#
_entry.id   AF-A0A257LQV6-F1
#
_cell.length_a   1.000
_cell.length_b   1.000
_cell.length_c   1.000
_cell.angle_alpha   90.00
_cell.angle_beta   90.00
_cell.angle_gamma   90.00
#
_symmetry.space_group_name_H-M   'P 1'
#
loop_
_entity.id
_entity.type
_entity.pdbx_description
1 polymer ?
#
loop_
_entity_poly.entity_id
_entity_poly.type
_entity_poly.pdbx_seq_one_letter_code
_entity_poly.pdbx_strand_id
1 'polypeptide(L)'
;MDTSILCSYRLFKMTSPDAYGHLTIEFLLRKLVSQYDTKLQSLADDLNHARLVALNREIGTISASQAAVLLQINQLRNKLAHQISYVPSIAELKAIFDAAAEAFTDLTDGIEQGQGELKNATAVEELEQWVLPELFIQVSYDLHHEYVDRGGDEELF
;
A
#
# COMPACT_ATOMS: atom_id res chain seq x y z
N MET A 1 -7.68 -20.05 27.44
CA MET A 1 -6.74 -19.72 26.34
C MET A 1 -6.26 -18.31 26.57
N ASP A 2 -4.95 -18.12 26.57
CA ASP A 2 -4.32 -16.85 26.92
C ASP A 2 -4.48 -15.85 25.77
N THR A 3 -5.30 -14.81 25.99
CA THR A 3 -5.59 -13.74 25.02
C THR A 3 -4.33 -12.99 24.57
N SER A 4 -3.24 -13.04 25.35
CA SER A 4 -1.95 -12.44 24.99
C SER A 4 -1.25 -13.16 23.83
N ILE A 5 -1.36 -14.49 23.75
CA ILE A 5 -0.73 -15.31 22.68
C ILE A 5 -1.48 -15.11 21.35
N LEU A 6 -2.81 -15.01 21.41
CA LEU A 6 -3.65 -14.70 20.25
C LEU A 6 -3.36 -13.30 19.69
N CYS A 7 -3.11 -12.30 20.55
CA CYS A 7 -2.77 -10.94 20.13
C CYS A 7 -1.40 -10.87 19.45
N SER A 8 -0.39 -11.55 20.01
CA SER A 8 0.96 -11.63 19.41
C SER A 8 0.99 -12.39 18.07
N TYR A 9 0.19 -13.45 17.92
CA TYR A 9 0.03 -14.15 16.64
C TYR A 9 -0.77 -13.33 15.60
N ARG A 10 -1.73 -12.51 16.05
CA ARG A 10 -2.54 -11.62 15.19
C ARG A 10 -1.71 -10.48 14.60
N LEU A 11 -0.84 -9.85 15.40
CA LEU A 11 0.13 -8.85 14.92
C LEU A 11 1.14 -9.46 13.95
N PHE A 12 1.73 -10.62 14.29
CA PHE A 12 2.75 -11.25 13.45
C PHE A 12 2.22 -11.61 12.05
N LYS A 13 0.95 -12.03 11.94
CA LYS A 13 0.32 -12.41 10.66
C LYS A 13 0.08 -11.24 9.70
N MET A 14 -0.12 -10.02 10.19
CA MET A 14 -0.28 -8.83 9.34
C MET A 14 1.06 -8.15 9.04
N THR A 15 2.04 -8.23 9.95
CA THR A 15 3.20 -7.33 9.90
C THR A 15 4.26 -7.61 8.83
N SER A 16 4.46 -8.85 8.35
CA SER A 16 5.54 -9.13 7.39
C SER A 16 5.22 -8.70 5.95
N PRO A 17 4.15 -9.17 5.29
CA PRO A 17 3.86 -8.76 3.91
C PRO A 17 3.53 -7.27 3.78
N ASP A 18 2.86 -6.66 4.77
CA ASP A 18 2.54 -5.23 4.76
C ASP A 18 3.82 -4.36 4.81
N ALA A 19 4.84 -4.81 5.55
CA ALA A 19 6.11 -4.10 5.62
C ALA A 19 6.88 -4.18 4.30
N TYR A 20 6.94 -5.36 3.68
CA TYR A 20 7.59 -5.53 2.38
C TYR A 20 6.85 -4.77 1.28
N GLY A 21 5.52 -4.87 1.22
CA GLY A 21 4.69 -4.13 0.28
C GLY A 21 4.88 -2.61 0.41
N HIS A 22 4.91 -2.09 1.64
CA HIS A 22 5.18 -0.68 1.88
C HIS A 22 6.57 -0.25 1.39
N LEU A 23 7.61 -1.08 1.61
CA LEU A 23 8.96 -0.79 1.12
C LEU A 23 9.04 -0.84 -0.40
N THR A 24 8.34 -1.78 -1.05
CA THR A 24 8.26 -1.87 -2.51
C THR A 24 7.62 -0.61 -3.09
N ILE A 25 6.52 -0.14 -2.52
CA ILE A 25 5.88 1.13 -2.90
C ILE A 25 6.87 2.29 -2.77
N GLU A 26 7.57 2.43 -1.64
CA GLU A 26 8.56 3.51 -1.48
C GLU A 26 9.70 3.41 -2.51
N PHE A 27 10.18 2.20 -2.78
CA PHE A 27 11.20 1.98 -3.79
C PHE A 27 10.73 2.45 -5.17
N LEU A 28 9.54 2.04 -5.60
CA LEU A 28 8.95 2.44 -6.89
C LEU A 28 8.74 3.95 -6.97
N LEU A 29 8.23 4.58 -5.89
CA LEU A 29 8.10 6.03 -5.83
C LEU A 29 9.44 6.77 -5.93
N ARG A 30 10.52 6.23 -5.36
CA ARG A 30 11.88 6.80 -5.53
C ARG A 30 12.37 6.62 -6.97
N LYS A 31 12.09 5.47 -7.59
CA LYS A 31 12.43 5.19 -8.99
C LYS A 31 11.73 6.16 -9.95
N LEU A 32 10.44 6.41 -9.75
CA LEU A 32 9.66 7.39 -10.51
C LEU A 32 10.26 8.81 -10.39
N VAL A 33 10.66 9.22 -9.18
CA VAL A 33 11.36 10.51 -8.98
C VAL A 33 12.70 10.55 -9.72
N SER A 34 13.47 9.46 -9.68
CA SER A 34 14.75 9.34 -10.38
C SER A 34 14.62 9.49 -11.89
N GLN A 35 13.59 8.88 -12.47
CA GLN A 35 13.27 8.98 -13.89
C GLN A 35 12.86 10.41 -14.28
N TYR A 36 12.12 11.09 -13.41
CA TYR A 36 11.75 12.48 -13.64
C TYR A 36 12.97 13.41 -13.63
N ASP A 37 13.82 13.34 -12.60
CA ASP A 37 15.09 14.05 -12.52
C ASP A 37 16.06 13.35 -11.56
N THR A 38 17.15 12.80 -12.10
CA THR A 38 18.22 12.13 -11.33
C THR A 38 18.82 13.00 -10.23
N LYS A 39 18.75 14.34 -10.33
CA LYS A 39 19.24 15.25 -9.28
C LYS A 39 18.37 15.25 -8.03
N LEU A 40 17.11 14.82 -8.14
CA LEU A 40 16.19 14.70 -7.01
C LEU A 40 16.37 13.40 -6.23
N GLN A 41 17.17 12.45 -6.71
CA GLN A 41 17.36 11.14 -6.06
C GLN A 41 17.78 11.27 -4.60
N SER A 42 18.85 12.04 -4.34
CA SER A 42 19.35 12.23 -2.97
C SER A 42 18.33 12.89 -2.06
N LEU A 43 17.49 13.79 -2.59
CA LEU A 43 16.40 14.37 -1.83
C LEU A 43 15.35 13.30 -1.51
N ALA A 44 14.95 12.51 -2.51
CA ALA A 44 13.92 11.48 -2.39
C ALA A 44 14.30 10.36 -1.42
N ASP A 45 15.58 10.01 -1.34
CA ASP A 45 16.09 8.99 -0.42
C ASP A 45 15.91 9.41 1.06
N ASP A 46 15.98 10.70 1.35
CA ASP A 46 15.83 11.26 2.70
C ASP A 46 14.37 11.56 3.10
N LEU A 47 13.42 11.46 2.16
CA LEU A 47 12.02 11.72 2.44
C LEU A 47 11.36 10.53 3.15
N ASN A 48 10.53 10.85 4.16
CA ASN A 48 9.57 9.89 4.68
C ASN A 48 8.45 9.64 3.65
N HIS A 49 7.73 8.53 3.81
CA HIS A 49 6.68 8.10 2.89
C HIS A 49 5.70 9.21 2.49
N ALA A 50 5.14 9.94 3.46
CA ALA A 50 4.15 10.98 3.18
C ALA A 50 4.70 12.12 2.31
N ARG A 51 5.95 12.54 2.57
CA ARG A 51 6.63 13.57 1.77
C ARG A 51 7.04 13.04 0.40
N LEU A 52 7.42 11.77 0.30
CA LEU A 52 7.74 11.11 -0.97
C LEU A 52 6.51 11.01 -1.89
N VAL A 53 5.35 10.66 -1.33
CA VAL A 53 4.05 10.67 -2.05
C VAL A 53 3.69 12.09 -2.51
N ALA A 54 3.87 13.10 -1.64
CA ALA A 54 3.62 14.49 -1.99
C ALA A 54 4.51 14.96 -3.16
N LEU A 55 5.81 14.62 -3.13
CA LEU A 55 6.74 14.94 -4.22
C LEU A 55 6.30 14.30 -5.54
N ASN A 56 5.99 12.99 -5.54
CA ASN A 56 5.53 12.28 -6.74
C ASN A 56 4.26 12.92 -7.33
N ARG A 57 3.32 13.32 -6.48
CA ARG A 57 2.13 14.07 -6.93
C ARG A 57 2.49 15.41 -7.55
N GLU A 58 3.40 16.17 -6.93
CA GLU A 58 3.80 17.51 -7.40
C GLU A 58 4.53 17.49 -8.74
N ILE A 59 5.33 16.45 -8.99
CA ILE A 59 6.03 16.26 -10.28
C ILE A 59 5.20 15.50 -11.32
N GLY A 60 3.98 15.08 -10.97
CA GLY A 60 3.05 14.41 -11.87
C GLY A 60 3.43 12.98 -12.25
N THR A 61 4.16 12.27 -11.39
CA THR A 61 4.43 10.83 -11.57
C THR A 61 3.30 9.96 -11.05
N ILE A 62 2.43 10.49 -10.18
CA ILE A 62 1.18 9.85 -9.75
C ILE A 62 0.05 10.88 -9.71
N SER A 63 -1.19 10.40 -9.82
CA SER A 63 -2.39 11.23 -9.74
C SER A 63 -2.71 11.66 -8.30
N ALA A 64 -3.64 12.62 -8.16
CA ALA A 64 -4.11 13.06 -6.84
C ALA A 64 -4.89 11.97 -6.09
N SER A 65 -5.64 11.12 -6.80
CA SER A 65 -6.39 9.99 -6.21
C SER A 65 -5.43 8.90 -5.73
N GLN A 66 -4.44 8.51 -6.55
CA GLN A 66 -3.39 7.57 -6.14
C GLN A 66 -2.66 8.07 -4.89
N ALA A 67 -2.25 9.35 -4.88
CA ALA A 67 -1.59 9.95 -3.71
C ALA A 67 -2.47 9.88 -2.45
N ALA A 68 -3.78 10.12 -2.56
CA ALA A 68 -4.69 10.05 -1.42
C ALA A 68 -4.79 8.63 -0.84
N VAL A 69 -4.84 7.60 -1.69
CA VAL A 69 -4.87 6.19 -1.26
C VAL A 69 -3.55 5.79 -0.61
N LEU A 70 -2.40 6.14 -1.20
CA LEU A 70 -1.08 5.84 -0.62
C LEU A 70 -0.91 6.45 0.78
N LEU A 71 -1.45 7.66 0.99
CA LEU A 71 -1.47 8.28 2.32
C LEU A 71 -2.36 7.52 3.31
N GLN A 72 -3.51 6.99 2.89
CA GLN A 72 -4.36 6.15 3.73
C GLN A 72 -3.68 4.82 4.10
N ILE A 73 -3.04 4.16 3.12
CA ILE A 73 -2.26 2.94 3.35
C ILE A 73 -1.14 3.19 4.36
N ASN A 74 -0.40 4.30 4.22
CA ASN A 74 0.63 4.70 5.17
C ASN A 74 0.06 4.97 6.58
N GLN A 75 -1.12 5.60 6.68
CA GLN A 75 -1.78 5.79 7.98
C GLN A 75 -2.16 4.45 8.62
N LEU A 76 -2.76 3.53 7.86
CA LEU A 76 -3.09 2.19 8.33
C LEU A 76 -1.83 1.46 8.82
N ARG A 77 -0.78 1.44 8.00
CA ARG A 77 0.52 0.83 8.33
C ARG A 77 1.13 1.42 9.60
N ASN A 78 1.09 2.74 9.77
CA ASN A 78 1.64 3.39 10.97
C ASN A 78 0.84 3.07 12.24
N LYS A 79 -0.50 2.95 12.15
CA LYS A 79 -1.31 2.49 13.27
C LYS A 79 -0.94 1.04 13.63
N LEU A 80 -0.85 0.15 12.65
CA LEU A 80 -0.45 -1.25 12.85
C LEU A 80 0.94 -1.38 13.48
N ALA A 81 1.90 -0.55 13.05
CA ALA A 81 3.28 -0.60 13.54
C ALA A 81 3.47 -0.03 14.96
N HIS A 82 2.68 0.98 15.35
CA HIS A 82 2.92 1.73 16.59
C HIS A 82 1.87 1.50 17.67
N GLN A 83 0.69 0.94 17.35
CA GLN A 83 -0.40 0.75 18.28
C GLN A 83 -0.69 -0.75 18.45
N ILE A 84 -0.11 -1.36 19.49
CA ILE A 84 -0.19 -2.82 19.73
C ILE A 84 -1.64 -3.33 19.82
N SER A 85 -2.56 -2.52 20.36
CA SER A 85 -3.98 -2.90 20.51
C SER A 85 -4.85 -2.50 19.32
N TYR A 86 -4.26 -1.93 18.27
CA TYR A 86 -5.02 -1.46 17.13
C TYR A 86 -5.43 -2.64 16.24
N VAL A 87 -6.73 -2.70 15.96
CA VAL A 87 -7.33 -3.60 14.98
C VAL A 87 -8.12 -2.71 14.03
N PRO A 88 -7.83 -2.71 12.72
CA PRO A 88 -8.59 -1.91 11.78
C PRO A 88 -10.05 -2.35 11.78
N SER A 89 -10.98 -1.42 11.54
CA SER A 89 -12.38 -1.80 11.36
C SER A 89 -12.63 -2.26 9.92
N ILE A 90 -13.62 -3.12 9.69
CA ILE A 90 -14.06 -3.47 8.33
C ILE A 90 -14.43 -2.20 7.54
N ALA A 91 -15.04 -1.20 8.18
CA ALA A 91 -15.37 0.07 7.54
C ALA A 91 -14.14 0.84 7.08
N GLU A 92 -13.07 0.85 7.88
CA GLU A 92 -11.80 1.48 7.52
C GLU A 92 -11.12 0.77 6.35
N LEU A 93 -11.11 -0.57 6.36
CA LEU A 93 -10.58 -1.36 5.25
C LEU A 93 -11.40 -1.15 3.97
N LYS A 94 -12.73 -1.17 4.05
CA LYS A 94 -13.63 -0.87 2.92
C LYS A 94 -13.32 0.48 2.30
N ALA A 95 -13.19 1.53 3.12
CA ALA A 95 -12.88 2.86 2.62
C ALA A 95 -11.55 2.91 1.85
N ILE A 96 -10.53 2.17 2.29
CA ILE A 96 -9.25 2.09 1.60
C ILE A 96 -9.39 1.34 0.27
N PHE A 97 -10.06 0.19 0.26
CA PHE A 97 -10.25 -0.62 -0.96
C PHE A 97 -11.13 0.09 -1.99
N ASP A 98 -12.21 0.75 -1.56
CA ASP A 98 -13.08 1.53 -2.44
C ASP A 98 -12.31 2.70 -3.07
N ALA A 99 -11.51 3.42 -2.27
CA ALA A 99 -10.66 4.48 -2.80
C ALA A 99 -9.57 3.94 -3.73
N ALA A 100 -9.02 2.75 -3.46
CA ALA A 100 -8.05 2.10 -4.33
C ALA A 100 -8.64 1.70 -5.68
N ALA A 101 -9.86 1.15 -5.69
CA ALA A 101 -10.58 0.74 -6.89
C ALA A 101 -10.85 1.92 -7.84
N GLU A 102 -11.03 3.13 -7.29
CA GLU A 102 -11.20 4.35 -8.07
C GLU A 102 -9.88 4.96 -8.57
N ALA A 103 -8.75 4.59 -7.96
CA ALA A 103 -7.46 5.27 -8.14
C ALA A 103 -6.41 4.44 -8.90
N PHE A 104 -6.48 3.11 -8.83
CA PHE A 104 -5.51 2.20 -9.41
C PHE A 104 -6.20 1.28 -10.42
N THR A 105 -5.44 0.81 -11.41
CA THR A 105 -5.88 -0.26 -12.29
C THR A 105 -5.83 -1.57 -11.50
N ASP A 106 -6.89 -2.38 -11.51
CA ASP A 106 -6.94 -3.65 -10.78
C ASP A 106 -6.42 -4.82 -11.63
N LEU A 107 -5.12 -4.79 -11.95
CA LEU A 107 -4.47 -5.72 -12.89
C LEU A 107 -4.36 -7.18 -12.41
N THR A 108 -4.37 -7.42 -11.10
CA THR A 108 -4.29 -8.75 -10.45
C THR A 108 -5.64 -9.21 -9.89
N ASP A 109 -6.71 -8.43 -10.13
CA ASP A 109 -8.03 -8.56 -9.49
C ASP A 109 -7.98 -8.45 -7.95
N GLY A 110 -6.87 -7.96 -7.41
CA GLY A 110 -6.59 -7.93 -5.98
C GLY A 110 -7.51 -7.00 -5.19
N ILE A 111 -7.87 -5.86 -5.78
CA ILE A 111 -8.78 -4.89 -5.17
C ILE A 111 -10.21 -5.43 -5.23
N GLU A 112 -10.67 -5.95 -6.38
CA GLU A 112 -12.00 -6.53 -6.55
C GLU A 112 -12.21 -7.71 -5.60
N GLN A 113 -11.25 -8.62 -5.51
CA GLN A 113 -11.31 -9.76 -4.59
C GLN A 113 -11.38 -9.30 -3.12
N GLY A 114 -10.54 -8.33 -2.74
CA GLY A 114 -10.56 -7.77 -1.39
C GLY A 114 -11.88 -7.05 -1.05
N GLN A 115 -12.47 -6.31 -2.00
CA GLN A 115 -13.81 -5.73 -1.84
C GLN A 115 -14.87 -6.82 -1.67
N GLY A 116 -14.76 -7.92 -2.41
CA GLY A 116 -15.62 -9.10 -2.30
C GLY A 116 -15.61 -9.72 -0.90
N GLU A 117 -14.42 -9.93 -0.34
CA GLU A 117 -14.22 -10.44 1.01
C GLU A 117 -14.79 -9.46 2.06
N LEU A 118 -14.44 -8.18 1.94
CA LEU A 118 -14.88 -7.15 2.88
C LEU A 118 -16.40 -6.99 2.89
N LYS A 119 -17.08 -7.16 1.75
CA LYS A 119 -18.53 -6.97 1.63
C LYS A 119 -19.31 -7.82 2.65
N ASN A 120 -18.89 -9.06 2.86
CA ASN A 120 -19.59 -10.02 3.71
C ASN A 120 -19.03 -10.09 5.13
N ALA A 121 -17.82 -9.58 5.35
CA ALA A 121 -17.19 -9.58 6.66
C ALA A 121 -17.82 -8.57 7.63
N THR A 122 -17.91 -8.97 8.89
CA THR A 122 -18.31 -8.14 10.04
C THR A 122 -17.15 -7.83 10.97
N ALA A 123 -16.09 -8.64 10.93
CA ALA A 123 -14.87 -8.47 11.70
C ALA A 123 -13.62 -8.84 10.86
N VAL A 124 -12.47 -8.21 11.16
CA VAL A 124 -11.21 -8.44 10.42
C VAL A 124 -10.71 -9.87 10.58
N GLU A 125 -11.05 -10.54 11.68
CA GLU A 125 -10.71 -11.94 11.91
C GLU A 125 -11.38 -12.92 10.94
N GLU A 126 -12.43 -12.49 10.23
CA GLU A 126 -13.12 -13.28 9.21
C GLU A 126 -12.44 -13.17 7.85
N LEU A 127 -11.56 -12.18 7.68
CA LEU A 127 -10.88 -11.96 6.41
C LEU A 127 -9.77 -12.98 6.20
N GLU A 128 -9.61 -13.38 4.93
CA GLU A 128 -8.47 -14.16 4.52
C GLU A 128 -7.15 -13.38 4.70
N GLN A 129 -6.08 -14.10 5.01
CA GLN A 129 -4.77 -13.49 5.32
C GLN A 129 -4.14 -12.77 4.13
N TRP A 130 -4.60 -13.05 2.90
CA TRP A 130 -4.08 -12.47 1.68
C TRP A 130 -4.70 -11.11 1.33
N VAL A 131 -5.82 -10.71 1.95
CA VAL A 131 -6.57 -9.51 1.54
C VAL A 131 -5.70 -8.24 1.55
N LEU A 132 -5.01 -7.96 2.66
CA LEU A 132 -4.12 -6.79 2.74
C LEU A 132 -2.86 -6.94 1.87
N PRO A 133 -2.12 -8.07 1.90
CA PRO A 133 -1.00 -8.29 0.99
C PRO A 133 -1.34 -8.04 -0.48
N GLU A 134 -2.52 -8.46 -0.93
CA GLU A 134 -2.93 -8.33 -2.32
C GLU A 134 -3.18 -6.86 -2.71
N LEU A 135 -3.69 -6.02 -1.80
CA LEU A 135 -3.77 -4.58 -2.02
C LEU A 135 -2.37 -3.97 -2.26
N PHE A 136 -1.37 -4.36 -1.47
CA PHE A 136 0.00 -3.88 -1.66
C PHE A 136 0.60 -4.37 -2.98
N ILE A 137 0.33 -5.61 -3.36
CA ILE A 137 0.78 -6.19 -4.63
C ILE A 137 0.16 -5.41 -5.79
N GLN A 138 -1.16 -5.21 -5.79
CA GLN A 138 -1.86 -4.49 -6.85
C GLN A 138 -1.33 -3.06 -7.02
N VAL A 139 -1.22 -2.32 -5.92
CA VAL A 139 -0.66 -0.95 -5.94
C VAL A 139 0.78 -0.95 -6.47
N SER A 140 1.58 -1.96 -6.12
CA SER A 140 2.95 -2.08 -6.61
C SER A 140 3.00 -2.37 -8.11
N TYR A 141 2.09 -3.20 -8.63
CA TYR A 141 1.97 -3.47 -10.06
C TYR A 141 1.62 -2.23 -10.86
N ASP A 142 0.66 -1.42 -10.39
CA ASP A 142 0.24 -0.19 -11.07
C ASP A 142 1.38 0.86 -11.07
N LEU A 143 2.07 1.04 -9.93
CA LEU A 143 3.24 1.92 -9.87
C LEU A 143 4.40 1.42 -10.73
N HIS A 144 4.60 0.11 -10.82
CA HIS A 144 5.60 -0.48 -11.72
C HIS A 144 5.22 -0.28 -13.18
N HIS A 145 3.93 -0.42 -13.53
CA HIS A 145 3.43 -0.12 -14.87
C HIS A 145 3.72 1.33 -15.25
N GLU A 146 3.45 2.28 -14.36
CA GLU A 146 3.78 3.70 -14.57
C GLU A 146 5.30 3.92 -14.75
N TYR A 147 6.13 3.20 -13.99
CA TYR A 147 7.59 3.24 -14.13
C TYR A 147 8.06 2.72 -15.51
N VAL A 148 7.49 1.61 -15.97
CA VAL A 148 7.79 1.01 -17.28
C VAL A 148 7.31 1.92 -18.42
N ASP A 149 6.09 2.45 -18.33
CA ASP A 149 5.52 3.38 -19.34
C ASP A 149 6.39 4.63 -19.55
N ARG A 150 7.16 5.01 -18.53
CA ARG A 150 8.12 6.12 -18.57
C ARG A 150 9.51 5.75 -19.07
N GLY A 151 9.69 4.54 -19.60
CA GLY A 151 10.95 4.02 -20.11
C GLY A 151 11.84 3.39 -19.03
N GLY A 152 11.25 2.94 -17.93
CA GLY A 152 11.93 2.12 -16.93
C GLY A 152 12.15 0.71 -17.44
N ASP A 153 13.16 0.03 -16.88
CA ASP A 153 13.44 -1.36 -17.21
C ASP A 153 12.27 -2.25 -16.80
N GLU A 154 11.82 -3.13 -17.69
CA GLU A 154 10.81 -4.17 -17.44
C GLU A 154 11.33 -5.30 -16.54
N GLU A 155 12.39 -5.11 -15.73
CA GLU A 155 13.04 -6.21 -15.00
C GLU A 155 11.99 -7.14 -14.36
N LEU A 156 11.97 -8.38 -14.87
CA LEU A 156 11.00 -9.41 -14.51
C LEU A 156 11.12 -9.70 -13.00
N PHE A 157 10.17 -9.21 -12.22
CA PHE A 157 10.01 -9.54 -10.80
C PHE A 157 9.56 -10.99 -10.61
#